data_AF-M0ZVR6-F1
#
_entry.id   AF-M0ZVR6-F1
#
_cell.length_a   1.000
_cell.length_b   1.000
_cell.length_c   1.000
_cell.angle_alpha   90.00
_cell.angle_beta   90.00
_cell.angle_gamma   90.00
#
_symmetry.space_group_name_H-M   'P 1'
#
loop_
_entity.id
_entity.type
_entity.pdbx_description
1 polymer ?
#
loop_
_entity_poly.entity_id
_entity_poly.type
_entity_poly.pdbx_seq_one_letter_code
_entity_poly.pdbx_strand_id
1 'polypeptide(L)'
;MFFRDELLSWSWRRPLGMPLAPVVGAGNLNPVDFTQKVATNVENVNGRINGIAPQYISEEEENGMDPPQSVQRGVAELVEAALTPRNLCMMDPTWHPWF
;
A
#
# COMPACT_ATOMS: atom_id res chain seq x y z
N MET A 1 -8.96 -8.82 -11.05
CA MET A 1 -10.24 -8.16 -11.35
C MET A 1 -10.39 -6.84 -10.59
N PHE A 2 -10.35 -6.82 -9.25
CA PHE A 2 -10.48 -5.60 -8.43
C PHE A 2 -9.60 -4.41 -8.87
N PHE A 3 -8.28 -4.57 -9.00
CA PHE A 3 -7.39 -3.47 -9.40
C PHE A 3 -7.67 -2.90 -10.79
N ARG A 4 -8.14 -3.75 -11.72
CA ARG A 4 -8.55 -3.30 -13.05
C ARG A 4 -9.74 -2.36 -12.94
N ASP A 5 -10.76 -2.78 -12.20
CA ASP A 5 -12.01 -2.03 -12.11
C ASP A 5 -11.82 -0.74 -11.30
N GLU A 6 -10.99 -0.77 -10.26
CA GLU A 6 -10.59 0.45 -9.53
C GLU A 6 -9.72 1.39 -10.37
N LEU A 7 -8.79 0.89 -11.18
CA LEU A 7 -7.99 1.75 -12.05
C LEU A 7 -8.87 2.41 -13.14
N LEU A 8 -9.86 1.68 -13.66
CA LEU A 8 -10.89 2.26 -14.53
C LEU A 8 -11.67 3.34 -13.79
N SER A 9 -12.19 3.05 -12.58
CA SER A 9 -12.95 4.01 -11.76
C SER A 9 -12.13 5.27 -11.46
N TRP A 10 -10.87 5.09 -11.07
CA TRP A 10 -9.93 6.14 -10.69
C TRP A 10 -9.62 7.08 -11.85
N SER A 11 -9.49 6.56 -13.06
CA SER A 11 -9.26 7.37 -14.26
C SER A 11 -10.39 8.37 -14.56
N TRP A 12 -11.57 8.16 -13.98
CA TRP A 12 -12.74 9.05 -14.09
C TRP A 12 -12.93 9.96 -12.87
N ARG A 13 -12.18 9.74 -11.77
CA ARG A 13 -12.24 10.61 -10.59
C ARG A 13 -11.52 11.92 -10.90
N ARG A 14 -12.13 13.05 -10.54
CA ARG A 14 -11.52 14.37 -10.63
C ARG A 14 -10.81 14.68 -9.31
N PRO A 15 -9.48 14.90 -9.27
CA PRO A 15 -8.82 15.36 -8.06
C PRO A 15 -9.32 16.76 -7.70
N LEU A 16 -9.75 16.96 -6.46
CA LEU A 16 -10.10 18.28 -5.94
C LEU A 16 -8.81 19.13 -5.86
N GLY A 17 -8.80 20.31 -6.48
CA GLY A 17 -7.69 21.28 -6.38
C GLY A 17 -6.60 21.20 -7.45
N MET A 18 -6.69 20.32 -8.44
CA MET A 18 -5.70 20.23 -9.53
C MET A 18 -6.16 21.03 -10.77
N PRO A 19 -5.28 21.79 -11.45
CA PRO A 19 -5.66 22.55 -12.64
C PRO A 19 -6.21 21.64 -13.74
N LEU A 20 -7.08 22.20 -14.58
CA LEU A 20 -7.80 21.60 -15.70
C LEU A 20 -6.85 21.00 -16.77
N ALA A 21 -6.08 19.97 -16.45
CA ALA A 21 -5.51 19.11 -17.48
C ALA A 21 -6.66 18.28 -18.08
N PRO A 22 -6.68 18.04 -19.40
CA PRO A 22 -7.70 17.19 -20.00
C PRO A 22 -7.62 15.85 -19.29
N VAL A 23 -8.76 15.39 -18.76
CA VAL A 23 -8.87 14.04 -18.20
C VAL A 23 -8.55 13.10 -19.34
N VAL A 24 -7.32 12.59 -19.36
CA VAL A 24 -6.98 11.41 -20.14
C VAL A 24 -7.63 10.26 -19.40
N GLY A 25 -8.95 10.13 -19.55
CA GLY A 25 -9.70 9.02 -18.98
C GLY A 25 -9.10 7.71 -19.47
N ALA A 26 -9.38 6.59 -18.79
CA ALA A 26 -8.85 5.29 -19.21
C ALA A 26 -9.14 4.91 -20.68
N GLY A 27 -10.05 5.63 -21.35
CA GLY A 27 -10.26 5.55 -22.80
C GLY A 27 -9.06 5.97 -23.67
N ASN A 28 -8.03 6.65 -23.14
CA ASN A 28 -6.82 7.05 -23.88
C ASN A 28 -5.53 6.32 -23.45
N LEU A 29 -5.59 5.42 -22.46
CA LEU A 29 -4.44 4.58 -22.16
C LEU A 29 -4.39 3.45 -23.19
N ASN A 30 -3.24 3.25 -23.83
CA ASN A 30 -3.01 2.08 -24.66
C ASN A 30 -3.28 0.81 -23.81
N PRO A 31 -4.01 -0.20 -24.33
CA PRO A 31 -4.28 -1.45 -23.61
C PRO A 31 -3.07 -2.11 -22.94
N VAL A 32 -1.88 -1.97 -23.55
CA VAL A 32 -0.61 -2.47 -22.99
C VAL A 32 -0.26 -1.74 -21.69
N ASP A 33 -0.23 -0.40 -21.72
CA ASP A 33 0.08 0.44 -20.56
C ASP A 33 -0.94 0.24 -19.43
N PHE A 34 -2.21 0.09 -19.80
CA PHE A 34 -3.28 -0.20 -18.85
C PHE A 34 -3.03 -1.53 -18.13
N THR A 35 -2.72 -2.59 -18.90
CA THR A 35 -2.44 -3.91 -18.33
C THR A 35 -1.21 -3.89 -17.44
N GLN A 36 -0.16 -3.18 -17.84
CA GLN A 36 1.05 -3.00 -17.04
C GLN A 36 0.74 -2.29 -15.71
N LYS A 37 -0.04 -1.21 -15.72
CA LYS A 37 -0.44 -0.51 -14.47
C LYS A 37 -1.24 -1.41 -13.54
N VAL A 38 -2.12 -2.26 -14.07
CA VAL A 38 -2.83 -3.25 -13.27
C VAL A 38 -1.85 -4.23 -12.63
N ALA A 39 -0.90 -4.78 -13.41
CA ALA A 39 0.12 -5.70 -12.91
C ALA A 39 0.99 -5.07 -11.81
N THR A 40 1.46 -3.84 -12.02
CA THR A 40 2.26 -3.11 -11.02
C THR A 40 1.50 -2.88 -9.71
N ASN A 41 0.21 -2.55 -9.75
CA ASN A 41 -0.58 -2.39 -8.53
C ASN A 41 -0.75 -3.72 -7.77
N VAL A 42 -0.95 -4.82 -8.50
CA VAL A 42 -1.01 -6.17 -7.91
C VAL A 42 0.33 -6.51 -7.25
N GLU A 43 1.44 -6.29 -7.93
CA GLU A 43 2.79 -6.54 -7.42
C GLU A 43 3.09 -5.70 -6.18
N ASN A 44 2.77 -4.40 -6.19
CA ASN A 44 2.95 -3.52 -5.05
C ASN A 44 2.17 -4.00 -3.81
N VAL A 45 0.92 -4.44 -3.99
CA VAL A 45 0.11 -4.95 -2.88
C VAL A 45 0.64 -6.28 -2.36
N ASN A 46 1.03 -7.20 -3.25
CA ASN A 46 1.66 -8.45 -2.85
C ASN A 46 2.97 -8.20 -2.08
N GLY A 47 3.82 -7.28 -2.55
CA GLY A 47 5.05 -6.90 -1.86
C GLY A 47 4.79 -6.34 -0.45
N ARG A 48 3.77 -5.49 -0.29
CA ARG A 48 3.36 -4.98 1.02
C ARG A 48 2.85 -6.07 1.95
N ILE A 49 2.03 -7.00 1.44
CA ILE A 49 1.51 -8.12 2.23
C ILE A 49 2.67 -9.02 2.68
N ASN A 50 3.57 -9.38 1.77
CA ASN A 50 4.73 -10.21 2.09
C ASN A 50 5.69 -9.54 3.07
N GLY A 51 5.80 -8.21 3.04
CA GLY A 51 6.62 -7.44 3.97
C GLY A 51 6.08 -7.42 5.41
N ILE A 52 4.79 -7.66 5.62
CA ILE A 52 4.17 -7.66 6.96
C ILE A 52 3.74 -9.06 7.42
N ALA A 53 3.63 -10.00 6.48
CA ALA A 53 3.24 -11.36 6.77
C ALA A 53 4.29 -12.03 7.66
N PRO A 54 3.89 -12.96 8.55
CA PRO A 54 4.82 -13.78 9.29
C PRO A 54 5.76 -14.50 8.31
N GLN A 55 7.06 -14.24 8.41
CA GLN A 55 8.04 -14.91 7.59
C GLN A 55 8.40 -16.25 8.25
N TYR A 56 8.25 -17.33 7.50
CA TYR A 56 8.74 -18.64 7.89
C TYR A 56 10.24 -18.66 7.64
N ILE A 57 11.04 -18.68 8.71
CA ILE A 57 12.48 -18.90 8.62
C ILE A 57 12.66 -20.40 8.40
N SER A 58 13.18 -20.80 7.24
CA SER A 58 13.54 -22.19 6.99
C SER A 58 14.74 -22.58 7.85
N GLU A 59 14.76 -23.82 8.35
CA GLU A 59 15.82 -24.36 9.24
C GLU A 59 17.24 -24.23 8.65
N GLU A 60 17.38 -24.09 7.32
CA GLU A 60 18.66 -23.90 6.62
C GLU A 60 19.20 -22.46 6.68
N GLU A 61 18.34 -21.47 6.97
CA GLU A 61 18.69 -20.04 7.04
C GLU A 61 18.95 -19.58 8.49
N GLU A 62 18.75 -20.48 9.46
CA GLU A 62 19.12 -20.31 10.87
C GLU A 62 20.65 -20.45 11.04
N ASN A 63 21.39 -19.48 10.50
CA ASN A 63 22.78 -19.28 10.89
C ASN A 63 22.75 -18.79 12.34
N GLY A 64 22.78 -19.74 13.29
CA GLY A 64 22.31 -19.64 14.68
C GLY A 64 22.96 -18.58 15.57
N MET A 65 22.71 -17.30 15.28
CA MET A 65 23.21 -16.17 16.05
C MET A 65 22.18 -15.08 16.32
N ASP A 66 21.07 -15.04 15.56
CA ASP A 66 19.99 -14.08 15.78
C ASP A 66 18.91 -14.63 16.73
N PRO A 67 18.40 -13.82 17.68
CA PRO A 67 17.33 -14.24 18.56
C PRO A 67 16.05 -14.52 17.75
N PRO A 68 15.18 -15.45 18.23
CA PRO A 68 13.92 -15.74 17.56
C PRO A 68 13.09 -14.47 17.42
N GLN A 69 12.68 -14.16 16.20
CA GLN A 69 11.88 -12.98 15.90
C GLN A 69 10.40 -13.28 16.11
N SER A 70 9.64 -12.30 16.61
CA SER A 70 8.19 -12.43 16.73
C SER A 70 7.55 -12.60 15.35
N VAL A 71 6.65 -13.57 15.21
CA VAL A 71 5.80 -13.73 14.02
C VAL A 71 4.95 -12.50 13.70
N GLN A 72 4.79 -11.57 14.66
CA GLN A 72 4.05 -10.32 14.50
C GLN A 72 4.94 -9.10 14.22
N ARG A 73 6.26 -9.27 14.08
CA ARG A 73 7.22 -8.15 13.99
C ARG A 73 6.82 -7.09 12.96
N GLY A 74 6.50 -7.50 11.73
CA GLY A 74 6.11 -6.57 10.66
C GLY A 74 4.82 -5.80 10.96
N VAL A 75 3.91 -6.36 11.76
CA VAL A 75 2.70 -5.67 12.21
C VAL A 75 2.99 -4.75 13.39
N ALA A 76 3.87 -5.15 14.31
CA ALA A 76 4.20 -4.38 15.51
C ALA A 76 4.81 -3.01 15.15
N GLU A 77 5.71 -2.96 14.18
CA GLU A 77 6.32 -1.71 13.70
C GLU A 77 5.27 -0.75 13.11
N LEU A 78 4.27 -1.29 12.40
CA LEU A 78 3.17 -0.48 11.85
C LEU A 78 2.25 0.05 12.95
N VAL A 79 1.97 -0.75 13.98
CA VAL A 79 1.16 -0.32 15.13
C VAL A 79 1.87 0.79 15.90
N GLU A 80 3.16 0.64 16.15
CA GLU A 80 3.96 1.68 16.81
C GLU A 80 3.92 2.99 16.00
N ALA A 81 4.16 2.93 14.69
CA ALA A 81 4.11 4.09 13.82
C ALA A 81 2.72 4.77 13.83
N ALA A 82 1.64 3.99 13.84
CA ALA A 82 0.26 4.49 13.87
C ALA A 82 -0.12 5.17 15.19
N LEU A 83 0.56 4.81 16.29
CA LEU A 83 0.31 5.37 17.62
C LEU A 83 1.22 6.56 17.97
N THR A 84 2.23 6.86 17.16
CA THR A 84 3.10 8.01 17.46
C THR A 84 2.31 9.32 17.41
N PRO A 85 2.42 10.20 18.43
CA PRO A 85 1.73 11.49 18.43
C PRO A 85 2.09 12.34 17.21
N ARG A 86 3.34 12.23 16.74
CA ARG A 86 3.79 12.92 15.53
C ARG A 86 2.97 12.50 14.31
N ASN A 87 2.77 11.21 14.08
CA ASN A 87 2.01 10.76 12.90
C ASN A 87 0.52 11.04 13.06
N LEU A 88 -0.03 10.87 14.27
CA LEU A 88 -1.42 11.18 14.58
C LEU A 88 -1.76 12.66 14.34
N CYS A 89 -0.90 13.59 14.76
CA CYS A 89 -1.10 15.03 14.56
C CYS A 89 -0.96 15.49 13.09
N MET A 90 -0.45 14.64 12.19
CA MET A 90 -0.36 14.95 10.75
C MET A 90 -1.59 14.47 9.97
N MET A 91 -2.50 13.75 10.62
CA MET A 91 -3.76 13.29 10.02
C MET A 91 -4.78 14.42 9.94
N ASP A 92 -5.78 14.25 9.08
CA ASP A 92 -6.92 15.16 9.02
C ASP A 92 -7.63 15.21 10.39
N PRO A 93 -7.94 16.40 10.95
CA PRO A 93 -8.57 16.51 12.25
C PRO A 93 -9.97 15.87 12.32
N THR A 94 -10.66 15.71 11.18
CA THR A 94 -11.96 15.01 11.11
C THR A 94 -11.82 13.49 11.32
N TRP A 95 -10.60 12.97 11.33
CA TRP A 95 -10.31 11.58 11.72
C TRP A 95 -10.32 11.37 13.24
N HIS A 96 -10.37 12.45 14.04
CA HIS A 96 -10.39 12.42 15.50
C HIS A 96 -9.22 11.63 16.14
N PRO A 97 -7.94 11.95 15.84
CA PRO A 97 -6.77 11.20 16.31
C PRO A 97 -6.56 11.19 17.85
N TRP A 98 -7.38 11.94 18.60
CA TRP A 98 -7.34 12.05 20.05
C TRP A 98 -8.33 11.13 20.77
N PHE A 99 -9.21 10.45 20.04
CA PHE A 99 -10.19 9.50 20.57
C PHE A 99 -9.67 8.07 20.45
#